data_AF-A0A369LKR0-F1
#
_entry.id   AF-A0A369LKR0-F1
#
_cell.length_a   1.000
_cell.length_b   1.000
_cell.length_c   1.000
_cell.angle_alpha   90.00
_cell.angle_beta   90.00
_cell.angle_gamma   90.00
#
_symmetry.space_group_name_H-M   'P 1'
#
loop_
_entity.id
_entity.type
_entity.pdbx_description
1 polymer ?
#
loop_
_entity_poly.entity_id
_entity_poly.type
_entity_poly.pdbx_seq_one_letter_code
_entity_poly.pdbx_strand_id
1 'polypeptide(L)'
;MQIIIAAVVLVALIAWIVVKNDEMSGLGRNVKAGTLRHPHGKLVRAKATTVIPEEAPLANRIKRSMPFISSVAIIAVCVVLYVCDFTVLGHSSSRLLAALSSTGIVALIIAAEATLRAAEDARTFWTYVYALVAGVVCALVVWEVVAAVASMSFSEESTLLVYGIVTCVCYMLGSGACVALLPSKVTFERTFEDGAKRSITVSTRSAAYSAYVAMMGPSPTKED
;
A
#
# COMPACT_ATOMS: atom_id res chain seq x y z
N MET A 1 -22.48 15.25 1.05
CA MET A 1 -21.43 14.24 0.79
C MET A 1 -20.21 14.82 0.09
N GLN A 2 -20.38 15.54 -1.04
CA GLN A 2 -19.25 16.14 -1.80
C GLN A 2 -18.41 17.16 -1.00
N ILE A 3 -19.03 18.04 -0.19
CA ILE A 3 -18.32 19.03 0.65
C ILE A 3 -17.41 18.35 1.69
N ILE A 4 -17.88 17.26 2.30
CA ILE A 4 -17.10 16.49 3.29
C ILE A 4 -15.90 15.81 2.62
N ILE A 5 -16.11 15.21 1.45
CA ILE A 5 -15.03 14.60 0.66
C ILE A 5 -13.97 15.65 0.30
N ALA A 6 -14.40 16.83 -0.18
CA ALA A 6 -13.49 17.92 -0.53
C ALA A 6 -12.68 18.41 0.69
N ALA A 7 -13.33 18.59 1.84
CA ALA A 7 -12.66 19.00 3.07
C ALA A 7 -11.62 17.96 3.55
N VAL A 8 -11.96 16.67 3.51
CA VAL A 8 -11.05 15.58 3.90
C VAL A 8 -9.83 15.53 2.96
N VAL A 9 -10.04 15.66 1.65
CA VAL A 9 -8.93 15.71 0.67
C VAL A 9 -8.03 16.90 0.95
N LEU A 10 -8.59 18.07 1.25
CA LEU A 10 -7.84 19.28 1.52
C LEU A 10 -7.00 19.18 2.81
N VAL A 11 -7.56 18.62 3.89
CA VAL A 11 -6.81 18.36 5.13
C VAL A 11 -5.70 17.33 4.90
N ALA A 12 -5.97 16.25 4.16
CA ALA A 12 -4.96 15.24 3.82
C ALA A 12 -3.81 15.84 3.00
N LEU A 13 -4.11 16.72 2.04
CA LEU A 13 -3.10 17.45 1.26
C LEU A 13 -2.25 18.37 2.14
N ILE A 14 -2.88 19.14 3.03
CA ILE A 14 -2.15 20.02 3.96
C ILE A 14 -1.25 19.19 4.88
N ALA A 15 -1.76 18.11 5.46
CA ALA A 15 -0.98 17.21 6.31
C ALA A 15 0.21 16.62 5.55
N TRP A 16 0.00 16.18 4.30
CA TRP A 16 1.07 15.67 3.45
C TRP A 16 2.14 16.73 3.17
N ILE A 17 1.75 17.97 2.87
CA ILE A 17 2.69 19.09 2.66
C ILE A 17 3.49 19.37 3.93
N VAL A 18 2.85 19.36 5.11
CA VAL A 18 3.54 19.58 6.39
C VAL A 18 4.57 18.49 6.66
N VAL A 19 4.20 17.21 6.47
CA VAL A 19 5.13 16.08 6.63
C VAL A 19 6.31 16.20 5.66
N LYS A 20 6.06 16.54 4.39
CA LYS A 20 7.14 16.75 3.41
C LYS A 20 8.03 17.93 3.72
N ASN A 21 7.48 19.00 4.28
CA ASN A 21 8.29 20.13 4.72
C ASN A 21 9.15 19.77 5.94
N ASP A 22 8.64 18.98 6.90
CA ASP A 22 9.43 18.52 8.04
C ASP A 22 10.52 17.52 7.64
N GLU A 23 10.24 16.63 6.67
CA GLU A 23 11.25 15.75 6.04
C GLU A 23 12.44 16.55 5.49
N MET A 24 12.20 17.77 5.02
CA MET A 24 13.22 18.66 4.42
C MET A 24 13.78 19.70 5.41
N SER A 25 13.35 19.68 6.66
CA SER A 25 13.77 20.66 7.65
C SER A 25 15.26 20.53 7.97
N GLY A 26 15.99 21.65 7.90
CA GLY A 26 17.42 21.74 8.17
C GLY A 26 18.32 21.34 7.00
N LEU A 27 17.76 20.85 5.88
CA LEU A 27 18.51 20.48 4.68
C LEU A 27 18.75 21.71 3.78
N GLY A 28 20.03 22.06 3.55
CA GLY A 28 20.43 23.14 2.63
C GLY A 28 21.70 23.88 3.06
N ARG A 29 22.36 24.58 2.13
CA ARG A 29 23.59 25.35 2.41
C ARG A 29 23.32 26.67 3.17
N ASN A 30 22.13 27.26 3.00
CA ASN A 30 21.77 28.58 3.54
C ASN A 30 20.54 28.49 4.47
N VAL A 31 20.59 27.63 5.49
CA VAL A 31 19.50 27.47 6.45
C VAL A 31 19.71 28.43 7.63
N LYS A 32 18.71 29.26 7.94
CA LYS A 32 18.70 30.13 9.14
C LYS A 32 17.68 29.62 10.16
N ALA A 33 18.07 29.57 11.43
CA ALA A 33 17.19 29.20 12.54
C ALA A 33 16.06 30.22 12.74
N GLY A 34 14.92 29.77 13.30
CA GLY A 34 13.79 30.64 13.65
C GLY A 34 12.76 30.88 12.55
N THR A 35 12.85 30.17 11.42
CA THR A 35 11.80 30.21 10.38
C THR A 35 10.81 29.06 10.57
N LEU A 36 9.55 29.23 10.12
CA LEU A 36 8.52 28.18 10.16
C LEU A 36 8.97 26.86 9.49
N ARG A 37 9.87 26.95 8.50
CA ARG A 37 10.44 25.80 7.79
C ARG A 37 11.66 25.19 8.49
N HIS A 38 12.37 25.96 9.32
CA HIS A 38 13.62 25.58 9.98
C HIS A 38 13.62 26.09 11.43
N PRO A 39 12.80 25.50 12.31
CA PRO A 39 12.68 25.95 13.70
C PRO A 39 14.01 25.83 14.45
N HIS A 40 14.79 24.78 14.16
CA HIS A 40 16.04 24.43 14.83
C HIS A 40 17.31 24.78 14.04
N GLY A 41 17.18 25.52 12.93
CA GLY A 41 18.32 25.86 12.08
C GLY A 41 18.80 24.71 11.19
N LYS A 42 20.10 24.72 10.85
CA LYS A 42 20.67 23.74 9.93
C LYS A 42 20.81 22.37 10.59
N LEU A 43 20.68 21.34 9.78
CA LEU A 43 20.97 19.98 10.21
C LEU A 43 22.47 19.73 10.20
N VAL A 44 23.02 19.27 11.33
CA VAL A 44 24.47 19.06 11.53
C VAL A 44 24.84 17.59 11.34
N ARG A 45 24.01 16.68 11.87
CA ARG A 45 24.27 15.25 11.83
C ARG A 45 22.98 14.46 11.67
N ALA A 46 23.03 13.42 10.86
CA ALA A 46 22.01 12.39 10.80
C ALA A 46 22.64 11.03 11.16
N LYS A 47 21.91 10.19 11.88
CA LYS A 47 22.31 8.80 12.18
C LYS A 47 21.11 7.89 11.93
N ALA A 48 21.29 6.83 11.16
CA ALA A 48 20.27 5.79 11.04
C ALA A 48 20.18 5.01 12.36
N THR A 49 19.00 4.99 12.97
CA THR A 49 18.73 4.19 14.17
C THR A 49 18.18 2.82 13.84
N THR A 50 17.69 2.64 12.62
CA THR A 50 17.25 1.36 12.05
C THR A 50 18.25 0.85 11.03
N VAL A 51 18.40 -0.48 10.92
CA VAL A 51 19.21 -1.13 9.88
C VAL A 51 18.73 -0.64 8.51
N ILE A 52 19.65 -0.16 7.67
CA ILE A 52 19.32 0.25 6.31
C ILE A 52 18.94 -1.02 5.54
N PRO A 53 17.69 -1.17 5.10
CA PRO A 53 17.25 -2.38 4.44
C PRO A 53 17.94 -2.49 3.08
N GLU A 54 18.57 -3.64 2.85
CA GLU A 54 19.08 -3.99 1.52
C GLU A 54 17.87 -4.19 0.59
N GLU A 55 17.78 -3.42 -0.49
CA GLU A 55 16.61 -3.48 -1.37
C GLU A 55 16.59 -4.81 -2.12
N ALA A 56 15.75 -5.74 -1.66
CA ALA A 56 15.52 -7.00 -2.36
C ALA A 56 14.97 -6.75 -3.78
N PRO A 57 15.35 -7.58 -4.77
CA PRO A 57 14.88 -7.42 -6.15
C PRO A 57 13.35 -7.47 -6.22
N LEU A 58 12.77 -6.64 -7.10
CA LEU A 58 11.33 -6.43 -7.20
C LEU A 58 10.53 -7.73 -7.40
N ALA A 59 11.08 -8.70 -8.13
CA ALA A 59 10.46 -10.01 -8.31
C ALA A 59 10.27 -10.77 -6.99
N ASN A 60 11.25 -10.72 -6.09
CA ASN A 60 11.17 -11.38 -4.78
C ASN A 60 10.18 -10.65 -3.86
N ARG A 61 10.11 -9.32 -3.96
CA ARG A 61 9.14 -8.51 -3.22
C ARG A 61 7.71 -8.81 -3.65
N ILE A 62 7.45 -8.90 -4.94
CA ILE A 62 6.16 -9.30 -5.51
C ILE A 62 5.79 -10.71 -5.05
N LYS A 63 6.69 -11.68 -5.21
CA LYS A 63 6.42 -13.07 -4.82
C LYS A 63 6.03 -13.19 -3.34
N ARG A 64 6.67 -12.40 -2.48
CA ARG A 64 6.38 -12.38 -1.03
C ARG A 64 5.03 -11.73 -0.72
N SER A 65 4.71 -10.59 -1.35
CA SER A 65 3.54 -9.77 -1.01
C SER A 65 2.22 -10.29 -1.56
N MET A 66 2.24 -11.18 -2.55
CA MET A 66 1.02 -11.67 -3.21
C MET A 66 0.13 -12.49 -2.26
N PRO A 67 -1.14 -12.10 -2.04
CA PRO A 67 -2.06 -12.76 -1.12
C PRO A 67 -2.71 -14.01 -1.73
N PHE A 68 -1.89 -15.02 -2.04
CA PHE A 68 -2.34 -16.23 -2.71
C PHE A 68 -3.29 -17.10 -1.88
N ILE A 69 -3.16 -17.12 -0.54
CA ILE A 69 -3.89 -18.08 0.30
C ILE A 69 -5.38 -17.72 0.34
N SER A 70 -5.69 -16.47 0.69
CA SER A 70 -7.06 -15.95 0.70
C SER A 70 -7.67 -15.97 -0.69
N SER A 71 -6.92 -15.59 -1.71
CA SER A 71 -7.41 -15.57 -3.10
C SER A 71 -7.82 -16.97 -3.56
N VAL A 72 -6.98 -17.99 -3.33
CA VAL A 72 -7.30 -19.38 -3.68
C VAL A 72 -8.47 -19.91 -2.84
N ALA A 73 -8.48 -19.64 -1.53
CA ALA A 73 -9.56 -20.08 -0.65
C ALA A 73 -10.91 -19.47 -1.06
N ILE A 74 -10.96 -18.18 -1.39
CA ILE A 74 -12.19 -17.50 -1.80
C ILE A 74 -12.64 -17.99 -3.18
N ILE A 75 -11.72 -18.19 -4.13
CA ILE A 75 -12.05 -18.77 -5.43
C ILE A 75 -12.64 -20.18 -5.26
N ALA A 76 -12.03 -21.01 -4.41
CA ALA A 76 -12.56 -22.35 -4.12
C ALA A 76 -13.97 -22.27 -3.51
N VAL A 77 -14.20 -21.36 -2.57
CA VAL A 77 -15.54 -21.12 -1.99
C VAL A 77 -16.54 -20.68 -3.07
N CYS A 78 -16.17 -19.75 -3.96
CA CYS A 78 -17.03 -19.32 -5.07
C CYS A 78 -17.40 -20.48 -5.99
N VAL A 79 -16.45 -21.35 -6.34
CA VAL A 79 -16.70 -22.54 -7.17
C VAL A 79 -17.60 -23.54 -6.45
N VAL A 80 -17.36 -23.83 -5.17
CA VAL A 80 -18.19 -24.74 -4.36
C VAL A 80 -19.62 -24.22 -4.25
N LEU A 81 -19.80 -22.92 -3.96
CA LEU A 81 -21.12 -22.29 -3.90
C LEU A 81 -21.84 -22.39 -5.24
N TYR A 82 -21.15 -22.10 -6.35
CA TYR A 82 -21.72 -22.24 -7.69
C TYR A 82 -22.15 -23.68 -8.00
N VAL A 83 -21.31 -24.67 -7.70
CA VAL A 83 -21.64 -26.09 -7.93
C VAL A 83 -22.81 -26.52 -7.05
N CYS A 84 -22.81 -26.18 -5.77
CA CYS A 84 -23.91 -26.51 -4.85
C CYS A 84 -25.24 -25.90 -5.30
N ASP A 85 -25.26 -24.64 -5.71
CA ASP A 85 -26.47 -23.97 -6.20
C ASP A 85 -27.01 -24.69 -7.45
N PHE A 86 -26.13 -25.08 -8.37
CA PHE A 86 -26.50 -25.78 -9.61
C PHE A 86 -26.97 -27.22 -9.37
N THR A 87 -26.25 -28.01 -8.55
CA THR A 87 -26.50 -29.45 -8.40
C THR A 87 -27.50 -29.82 -7.32
N VAL A 88 -27.58 -29.04 -6.23
CA VAL A 88 -28.37 -29.41 -5.03
C VAL A 88 -29.70 -28.68 -4.99
N LEU A 89 -29.70 -27.38 -5.30
CA LEU A 89 -30.88 -26.54 -5.13
C LEU A 89 -31.68 -26.38 -6.42
N GLY A 90 -31.10 -26.66 -7.59
CA GLY A 90 -31.77 -26.50 -8.89
C GLY A 90 -32.23 -25.06 -9.17
N HIS A 91 -31.74 -24.09 -8.40
CA HIS A 91 -32.04 -22.68 -8.54
C HIS A 91 -30.91 -22.01 -9.33
N SER A 92 -31.27 -21.36 -10.43
CA SER A 92 -30.39 -20.59 -11.32
C SER A 92 -29.94 -19.23 -10.77
N SER A 93 -30.44 -18.83 -9.60
CA SER A 93 -30.27 -17.47 -9.06
C SER A 93 -29.44 -17.48 -7.78
N SER A 94 -28.13 -17.58 -7.92
CA SER A 94 -27.18 -17.62 -6.79
C SER A 94 -27.06 -16.25 -6.10
N ARG A 95 -28.06 -15.89 -5.29
CA ARG A 95 -28.04 -14.67 -4.45
C ARG A 95 -26.84 -14.66 -3.50
N LEU A 96 -26.36 -15.83 -3.09
CA LEU A 96 -25.20 -16.01 -2.22
C LEU A 96 -23.89 -15.69 -2.94
N LEU A 97 -23.72 -16.17 -4.17
CA LEU A 97 -22.56 -15.81 -5.01
C LEU A 97 -22.56 -14.32 -5.34
N ALA A 98 -23.74 -13.76 -5.68
CA ALA A 98 -23.91 -12.33 -5.90
C ALA A 98 -23.63 -11.50 -4.64
N ALA A 99 -24.00 -11.99 -3.45
CA ALA A 99 -23.68 -11.36 -2.18
C ALA A 99 -22.17 -11.45 -1.87
N LEU A 100 -21.52 -12.59 -2.12
CA LEU A 100 -20.09 -12.75 -1.90
C LEU A 100 -19.26 -11.86 -2.86
N SER A 101 -19.68 -11.75 -4.11
CA SER A 101 -19.03 -10.91 -5.11
C SER A 101 -19.29 -9.41 -4.90
N SER A 102 -20.44 -9.04 -4.33
CA SER A 102 -20.81 -7.64 -4.04
C SER A 102 -20.35 -7.17 -2.65
N THR A 103 -20.03 -8.08 -1.74
CA THR A 103 -19.53 -7.71 -0.41
C THR A 103 -18.06 -7.35 -0.50
N GLY A 104 -17.73 -6.09 -0.14
CA GLY A 104 -16.34 -5.64 0.00
C GLY A 104 -15.50 -6.48 0.96
N ILE A 105 -16.11 -7.42 1.70
CA ILE A 105 -15.47 -8.40 2.58
C ILE A 105 -14.35 -9.16 1.86
N VAL A 106 -14.57 -9.60 0.61
CA VAL A 106 -13.53 -10.29 -0.17
C VAL A 106 -12.28 -9.41 -0.33
N ALA A 107 -12.49 -8.13 -0.68
CA ALA A 107 -11.39 -7.17 -0.82
C ALA A 107 -10.70 -6.91 0.54
N LEU A 108 -11.45 -6.84 1.64
CA LEU A 108 -10.92 -6.67 2.99
C LEU A 108 -10.01 -7.85 3.38
N ILE A 109 -10.44 -9.09 3.16
CA ILE A 109 -9.66 -10.30 3.49
C ILE A 109 -8.36 -10.34 2.68
N ILE A 110 -8.44 -10.11 1.37
CA ILE A 110 -7.27 -10.14 0.47
C ILE A 110 -6.28 -9.02 0.81
N ALA A 111 -6.77 -7.81 1.10
CA ALA A 111 -5.93 -6.70 1.54
C ALA A 111 -5.29 -6.96 2.91
N ALA A 112 -5.98 -7.64 3.82
CA ALA A 112 -5.45 -8.02 5.12
C ALA A 112 -4.28 -9.00 4.96
N GLU A 113 -4.43 -10.05 4.14
CA GLU A 113 -3.32 -10.96 3.86
C GLU A 113 -2.15 -10.24 3.19
N ALA A 114 -2.40 -9.38 2.21
CA ALA A 114 -1.35 -8.61 1.56
C ALA A 114 -0.56 -7.77 2.57
N THR A 115 -1.26 -7.18 3.55
CA THR A 115 -0.63 -6.41 4.64
C THR A 115 0.19 -7.31 5.56
N LEU A 116 -0.32 -8.48 5.95
CA LEU A 116 0.43 -9.45 6.77
C LEU A 116 1.70 -9.94 6.07
N ARG A 117 1.68 -10.02 4.73
CA ARG A 117 2.84 -10.37 3.90
C ARG A 117 3.84 -9.22 3.71
N ALA A 118 3.48 -7.99 4.06
CA ALA A 118 4.39 -6.85 4.07
C ALA A 118 5.55 -7.07 5.05
N ALA A 119 6.65 -6.35 4.82
CA ALA A 119 7.73 -6.25 5.79
C ALA A 119 7.22 -5.65 7.11
N GLU A 120 7.82 -6.04 8.24
CA GLU A 120 7.31 -5.72 9.58
C GLU A 120 7.17 -4.21 9.82
N ASP A 121 8.12 -3.41 9.32
CA ASP A 121 8.11 -1.95 9.34
C ASP A 121 6.98 -1.33 8.52
N ALA A 122 6.47 -2.08 7.54
CA ALA A 122 5.38 -1.68 6.66
C ALA A 122 4.02 -2.25 7.07
N ARG A 123 3.90 -3.07 8.13
CA ARG A 123 2.62 -3.63 8.62
C ARG A 123 1.80 -2.61 9.41
N THR A 124 1.31 -1.59 8.72
CA THR A 124 0.50 -0.52 9.32
C THR A 124 -0.93 -0.53 8.81
N PHE A 125 -1.84 0.07 9.57
CA PHE A 125 -3.23 0.30 9.13
C PHE A 125 -3.28 1.04 7.78
N TRP A 126 -2.37 1.98 7.54
CA TRP A 126 -2.30 2.70 6.27
C TRP A 126 -1.91 1.81 5.09
N THR A 127 -0.97 0.88 5.30
CA THR A 127 -0.63 -0.13 4.29
C THR A 127 -1.84 -0.98 3.92
N TYR A 128 -2.65 -1.36 4.91
CA TYR A 128 -3.90 -2.05 4.67
C TYR A 128 -4.88 -1.23 3.84
N VAL A 129 -5.08 0.05 4.18
CA VAL A 129 -5.94 0.96 3.40
C VAL A 129 -5.43 1.10 1.96
N TYR A 130 -4.11 1.28 1.76
CA TYR A 130 -3.54 1.37 0.40
C TYR A 130 -3.71 0.09 -0.39
N ALA A 131 -3.45 -1.07 0.22
CA ALA A 131 -3.61 -2.37 -0.41
C ALA A 131 -5.08 -2.61 -0.81
N LEU A 132 -6.03 -2.25 0.06
CA LEU A 132 -7.46 -2.33 -0.20
C LEU A 132 -7.87 -1.46 -1.38
N VAL A 133 -7.50 -0.18 -1.36
CA VAL A 133 -7.83 0.77 -2.44
C VAL A 133 -7.22 0.31 -3.76
N ALA A 134 -5.97 -0.12 -3.76
CA ALA A 134 -5.30 -0.60 -4.97
C ALA A 134 -5.96 -1.86 -5.54
N GLY A 135 -6.36 -2.80 -4.68
CA GLY A 135 -7.14 -3.96 -5.07
C GLY A 135 -8.47 -3.56 -5.72
N VAL A 136 -9.25 -2.71 -5.04
CA VAL A 136 -10.55 -2.24 -5.53
C VAL A 136 -10.43 -1.51 -6.87
N VAL A 137 -9.49 -0.59 -7.00
CA VAL A 137 -9.25 0.14 -8.26
C VAL A 137 -8.86 -0.82 -9.38
N CYS A 138 -7.99 -1.79 -9.11
CA CYS A 138 -7.60 -2.80 -10.10
C CYS A 138 -8.81 -3.61 -10.58
N ALA A 139 -9.70 -4.03 -9.67
CA ALA A 139 -10.91 -4.74 -10.04
C ALA A 139 -11.89 -3.87 -10.84
N LEU A 140 -12.08 -2.60 -10.48
CA LEU A 140 -12.96 -1.67 -11.20
C LEU A 140 -12.49 -1.44 -12.65
N VAL A 141 -11.19 -1.31 -12.88
CA VAL A 141 -10.66 -1.12 -14.25
C VAL A 141 -10.90 -2.37 -15.11
N VAL A 142 -10.68 -3.56 -14.54
CA VAL A 142 -10.88 -4.82 -15.26
C VAL A 142 -12.37 -5.11 -15.46
N TRP A 143 -13.24 -4.66 -14.54
CA TRP A 143 -14.68 -4.80 -14.62
C TRP A 143 -15.26 -4.25 -15.93
N GLU A 144 -14.85 -3.06 -16.34
CA GLU A 144 -15.30 -2.43 -17.60
C GLU A 144 -15.00 -3.30 -18.81
N VAL A 145 -13.84 -3.97 -18.82
CA VAL A 145 -13.42 -4.86 -19.90
C VAL A 145 -14.23 -6.16 -19.88
N VAL A 146 -14.42 -6.76 -18.71
CA VAL A 146 -15.17 -8.03 -18.56
C VAL A 146 -16.64 -7.84 -18.89
N ALA A 147 -17.25 -6.73 -18.45
CA ALA A 147 -18.65 -6.42 -18.75
C ALA A 147 -18.88 -6.27 -20.26
N ALA A 148 -17.96 -5.64 -20.99
CA ALA A 148 -18.02 -5.54 -22.44
C ALA A 148 -17.96 -6.92 -23.12
N VAL A 149 -17.06 -7.80 -22.69
CA VAL A 149 -16.90 -9.15 -23.26
C VAL A 149 -18.07 -10.07 -22.89
N ALA A 150 -18.56 -10.01 -21.65
CA ALA A 150 -19.67 -10.80 -21.15
C ALA A 150 -20.95 -10.56 -21.95
N SER A 151 -21.20 -9.31 -22.35
CA SER A 151 -22.36 -8.90 -23.15
C SER A 151 -22.45 -9.60 -24.52
N MET A 152 -21.37 -10.23 -24.98
CA MET A 152 -21.27 -10.81 -26.32
C MET A 152 -21.49 -12.32 -26.37
N SER A 153 -21.39 -13.09 -25.27
CA SER A 153 -21.28 -14.56 -25.41
C SER A 153 -21.63 -15.44 -24.20
N PHE A 154 -21.85 -14.90 -22.99
CA PHE A 154 -22.05 -15.74 -21.80
C PHE A 154 -23.52 -15.81 -21.35
N SER A 155 -23.92 -16.96 -20.80
CA SER A 155 -25.14 -17.03 -19.98
C SER A 155 -24.94 -16.22 -18.69
N GLU A 156 -26.00 -15.60 -18.19
CA GLU A 156 -25.96 -14.70 -17.03
C GLU A 156 -25.28 -15.34 -15.80
N GLU A 157 -25.48 -16.65 -15.62
CA GLU A 157 -24.95 -17.45 -14.50
C GLU A 157 -23.45 -17.76 -14.62
N SER A 158 -22.98 -18.19 -15.79
CA SER A 158 -21.55 -18.39 -16.04
C SER A 158 -20.79 -17.07 -15.90
N THR A 159 -21.46 -15.96 -16.22
CA THR A 159 -20.90 -14.63 -16.06
C THR A 159 -20.64 -14.29 -14.59
N LEU A 160 -21.54 -14.63 -13.66
CA LEU A 160 -21.35 -14.37 -12.22
C LEU A 160 -20.15 -15.10 -11.61
N LEU A 161 -19.94 -16.37 -11.99
CA LEU A 161 -18.77 -17.13 -11.53
C LEU A 161 -17.46 -16.52 -12.10
N VAL A 162 -17.46 -16.21 -13.39
CA VAL A 162 -16.31 -15.54 -14.05
C VAL A 162 -16.04 -14.19 -13.39
N TYR A 163 -17.06 -13.40 -13.09
CA TYR A 163 -16.92 -12.14 -12.35
C TYR A 163 -16.29 -12.34 -10.98
N GLY A 164 -16.75 -13.32 -10.20
CA GLY A 164 -16.20 -13.62 -8.88
C GLY A 164 -14.71 -13.97 -8.94
N ILE A 165 -14.33 -14.83 -9.89
CA ILE A 165 -12.93 -15.26 -10.08
C ILE A 165 -12.06 -14.09 -10.52
N VAL A 166 -12.46 -13.35 -11.56
CA VAL A 166 -11.68 -12.22 -12.08
C VAL A 166 -11.52 -11.14 -11.02
N THR A 167 -12.57 -10.84 -10.26
CA THR A 167 -12.53 -9.87 -9.17
C THR A 167 -11.51 -10.27 -8.10
N CYS A 168 -11.50 -11.54 -7.68
CA CYS A 168 -10.50 -12.05 -6.73
C CYS A 168 -9.08 -11.92 -7.25
N VAL A 169 -8.85 -12.24 -8.53
CA VAL A 169 -7.54 -12.10 -9.17
C VAL A 169 -7.10 -10.64 -9.20
N CYS A 170 -8.00 -9.71 -9.51
CA CYS A 170 -7.69 -8.28 -9.53
C CYS A 170 -7.38 -7.74 -8.14
N TYR A 171 -8.13 -8.15 -7.11
CA TYR A 171 -7.80 -7.81 -5.73
C TYR A 171 -6.42 -8.32 -5.33
N MET A 172 -6.12 -9.58 -5.66
CA MET A 172 -4.81 -10.19 -5.39
C MET A 172 -3.68 -9.39 -6.02
N LEU A 173 -3.80 -9.10 -7.32
CA LEU A 173 -2.78 -8.39 -8.09
C LEU A 173 -2.63 -6.94 -7.62
N GLY A 174 -3.73 -6.21 -7.46
CA GLY A 174 -3.71 -4.82 -7.01
C GLY A 174 -3.17 -4.65 -5.60
N SER A 175 -3.67 -5.42 -4.63
CA SER A 175 -3.19 -5.39 -3.25
C SER A 175 -1.75 -5.89 -3.13
N GLY A 176 -1.42 -7.00 -3.79
CA GLY A 176 -0.07 -7.58 -3.76
C GLY A 176 0.98 -6.67 -4.41
N ALA A 177 0.67 -6.08 -5.56
CA ALA A 177 1.55 -5.12 -6.22
C ALA A 177 1.73 -3.83 -5.40
N CYS A 178 0.65 -3.32 -4.80
CA CYS A 178 0.73 -2.15 -3.92
C CYS A 178 1.73 -2.38 -2.80
N VAL A 179 1.59 -3.49 -2.07
CA VAL A 179 2.50 -3.84 -0.96
C VAL A 179 3.92 -4.09 -1.46
N ALA A 180 4.09 -4.72 -2.62
CA ALA A 180 5.41 -4.94 -3.22
C ALA A 180 6.12 -3.62 -3.52
N LEU A 181 5.37 -2.60 -3.96
CA LEU A 181 5.89 -1.31 -4.39
C LEU A 181 6.06 -0.30 -3.25
N LEU A 182 5.54 -0.58 -2.06
CA LEU A 182 5.71 0.31 -0.90
C LEU A 182 7.18 0.49 -0.58
N PRO A 183 7.69 1.73 -0.53
CA PRO A 183 9.10 1.93 -0.23
C PRO A 183 9.40 1.54 1.22
N SER A 184 10.60 1.01 1.44
CA SER A 184 11.08 0.74 2.80
C SER A 184 11.19 2.05 3.57
N LYS A 185 11.06 1.96 4.90
CA LYS A 185 11.15 3.12 5.78
C LYS A 185 12.39 3.00 6.66
N VAL A 186 13.13 4.10 6.79
CA VAL A 186 14.32 4.19 7.64
C VAL A 186 14.11 5.32 8.63
N THR A 187 14.33 5.02 9.91
CA THR A 187 14.30 6.02 10.97
C THR A 187 15.68 6.62 11.17
N PHE A 188 15.73 7.94 11.13
CA PHE A 188 16.93 8.74 11.37
C PHE A 188 16.76 9.55 12.64
N GLU A 189 17.83 9.59 13.42
CA GLU A 189 18.02 10.60 14.45
C GLU A 189 18.76 11.80 13.85
N ARG A 190 18.13 12.97 13.93
CA ARG A 190 18.62 14.25 13.40
C ARG A 190 19.11 15.11 14.55
N THR A 191 20.31 15.66 14.44
CA THR A 191 20.87 16.65 15.37
C THR A 191 21.05 17.98 14.66
N PHE A 192 20.40 19.02 15.16
CA PHE A 192 20.40 20.38 14.60
C PHE A 192 21.48 21.27 15.25
N GLU A 193 21.74 22.44 14.65
CA GLU A 193 22.74 23.41 15.12
C GLU A 193 22.49 23.91 16.54
N ASP A 194 21.23 24.02 16.95
CA ASP A 194 20.83 24.40 18.30
C ASP A 194 20.96 23.26 19.33
N GLY A 195 21.46 22.09 18.91
CA GLY A 195 21.60 20.90 19.73
C GLY A 195 20.31 20.08 19.88
N ALA A 196 19.20 20.49 19.27
CA ALA A 196 17.96 19.73 19.30
C ALA A 196 18.13 18.38 18.59
N LYS A 197 17.60 17.34 19.21
CA LYS A 197 17.55 15.99 18.64
C LYS A 197 16.12 15.61 18.32
N ARG A 198 15.86 15.16 17.09
CA ARG A 198 14.54 14.66 16.66
C ARG A 198 14.69 13.40 15.84
N SER A 199 13.84 12.41 16.09
CA SER A 199 13.68 11.27 15.22
C SER A 199 12.73 11.59 14.07
N ILE A 200 13.01 11.05 12.89
CA ILE A 200 12.10 11.08 11.75
C ILE A 200 12.18 9.77 10.98
N THR A 201 11.03 9.27 10.53
CA THR A 201 10.97 8.09 9.66
C THR A 201 10.75 8.55 8.21
N VAL A 202 11.63 8.13 7.32
CA VAL A 202 11.70 8.61 5.94
C VAL A 202 11.68 7.42 5.00
N SER A 203 10.96 7.55 3.89
CA SER A 203 10.95 6.55 2.82
C SER A 203 12.28 6.54 2.06
N THR A 204 12.78 5.35 1.66
CA THR A 204 13.98 5.20 0.83
C THR A 204 13.90 5.91 -0.52
N ARG A 205 12.68 6.16 -1.03
CA ARG A 205 12.45 6.89 -2.29
C ARG A 205 12.33 8.41 -2.13
N SER A 206 12.39 8.94 -0.90
CA SER A 206 12.29 10.38 -0.66
C SER A 206 13.64 11.08 -0.93
N ALA A 207 13.61 12.30 -1.47
CA ALA A 207 14.81 13.13 -1.62
C ALA A 207 15.52 13.40 -0.28
N ALA A 208 14.75 13.44 0.81
CA ALA A 208 15.29 13.57 2.16
C ALA A 208 16.18 12.37 2.56
N TYR A 209 15.83 11.16 2.12
CA TYR A 209 16.63 9.95 2.42
C TYR A 209 18.02 10.05 1.82
N SER A 210 18.15 10.42 0.54
CA SER A 210 19.46 10.60 -0.10
C SER A 210 20.32 11.65 0.59
N ALA A 211 19.70 12.72 1.09
CA ALA A 211 20.41 13.76 1.83
C ALA A 211 20.90 13.26 3.20
N TYR A 212 20.06 12.53 3.94
CA TYR A 212 20.43 11.94 5.23
C TYR A 212 21.54 10.90 5.08
N VAL A 213 21.50 10.07 4.05
CA VAL A 213 22.57 9.11 3.74
C VAL A 213 23.88 9.83 3.41
N ALA A 214 23.85 10.89 2.59
CA ALA A 214 25.05 11.67 2.27
C ALA A 214 25.71 12.30 3.51
N MET A 215 24.92 12.71 4.51
CA MET A 215 25.43 13.27 5.77
C MET A 215 25.99 12.24 6.74
N MET A 216 25.68 10.94 6.58
CA MET A 216 26.30 9.89 7.40
C MET A 216 27.77 9.64 7.01
N GLY A 217 28.22 10.15 5.86
CA GLY A 217 29.53 9.85 5.29
C GLY A 217 29.64 8.38 4.85
N PRO A 218 30.76 7.96 4.23
CA PRO A 218 31.06 6.54 4.15
C PRO A 218 31.07 5.98 5.57
N SER A 219 30.34 4.89 5.82
CA SER A 219 30.41 4.17 7.09
C SER A 219 31.89 3.99 7.45
N PRO A 220 32.33 4.24 8.70
CA PRO A 220 33.66 3.79 9.10
C PRO A 220 33.71 2.31 8.77
N THR A 221 34.65 1.96 7.88
CA THR A 221 35.07 0.58 7.72
C THR A 221 35.32 0.04 9.12
N LYS A 222 34.86 -1.19 9.38
CA LYS A 222 35.27 -1.94 10.57
C LYS A 222 36.78 -2.10 10.50
N GLU A 223 37.53 -1.12 10.99
CA GLU A 223 38.96 -1.07 11.24
C GLU A 223 39.29 0.38 11.57
N ASP A 224 39.01 0.75 12.82
CA ASP A 224 39.75 1.73 13.62
C ASP A 224 39.61 1.31 15.09
#